data_AF-A0A0B2UR67-F1
#
_entry.id   AF-A0A0B2UR67-F1
#
_cell.length_a   1.000
_cell.length_b   1.000
_cell.length_c   1.000
_cell.angle_alpha   90.00
_cell.angle_beta   90.00
_cell.angle_gamma   90.00
#
_symmetry.space_group_name_H-M   'P 1'
#
loop_
_entity.id
_entity.type
_entity.pdbx_description
1 polymer ?
#
loop_
_entity_poly.entity_id
_entity_poly.type
_entity_poly.pdbx_seq_one_letter_code
_entity_poly.pdbx_strand_id
1 'polypeptide(L)'
;NINIPWCYFPVNTGYVASHKNASLTILKRYSKSPASPFGKTIDDLTLKQTQIGATLNVRIGYDGSYEPPVYIPRQPSSSPEKLSLVEGGSMSNINNAVYSFSITRGNGATRIWDTSIGTCI
;
A
#
# COMPACT_ATOMS: atom_id res chain seq x y z
N ASN A 1 -0.64 -1.06 -31.71
CA ASN A 1 -0.56 -1.20 -30.24
C ASN A 1 -0.71 -2.65 -29.85
N ILE A 2 0.39 -3.40 -29.90
CA ILE A 2 0.51 -4.71 -29.27
C ILE A 2 0.96 -4.41 -27.83
N ASN A 3 0.34 -5.01 -26.81
CA ASN A 3 0.62 -4.85 -25.35
C ASN A 3 -0.21 -3.83 -24.54
N ILE A 4 -1.34 -3.30 -25.04
CA ILE A 4 -2.30 -2.59 -24.19
C ILE A 4 -3.33 -3.60 -23.66
N PRO A 5 -3.54 -3.71 -22.33
CA PRO A 5 -4.57 -4.57 -21.78
C PRO A 5 -5.95 -4.20 -22.32
N TRP A 6 -6.67 -5.18 -22.86
CA TRP A 6 -8.05 -4.96 -23.34
C TRP A 6 -9.05 -4.79 -22.19
N CYS A 7 -8.71 -5.35 -21.02
CA CYS A 7 -9.44 -5.20 -19.78
C CYS A 7 -8.47 -4.74 -18.69
N TYR A 8 -8.87 -3.74 -17.92
CA TYR A 8 -8.09 -3.18 -16.82
C TYR A 8 -9.03 -2.89 -15.65
N PHE A 9 -8.45 -2.75 -14.45
CA PHE A 9 -9.24 -2.45 -13.27
C PHE A 9 -9.92 -1.07 -13.37
N PRO A 10 -11.22 -0.97 -13.07
CA PRO A 10 -11.89 0.32 -12.97
C PRO A 10 -11.27 1.20 -11.90
N VAL A 11 -11.42 2.51 -12.06
CA VAL A 11 -11.12 3.47 -10.99
C VAL A 11 -11.88 3.11 -9.73
N ASN A 12 -11.29 3.41 -8.57
CA ASN A 12 -11.89 3.12 -7.27
C ASN A 12 -12.17 1.62 -7.03
N THR A 13 -11.35 0.74 -7.58
CA THR A 13 -11.26 -0.66 -7.13
C THR A 13 -10.23 -0.73 -5.99
N GLY A 14 -10.57 -1.41 -4.90
CA GLY A 14 -9.67 -1.69 -3.77
C GLY A 14 -10.30 -1.51 -2.39
N TYR A 15 -9.53 -0.92 -1.48
CA TYR A 15 -9.86 -0.77 -0.06
C TYR A 15 -9.89 0.71 0.34
N VAL A 16 -10.63 1.06 1.39
CA VAL A 16 -10.72 2.41 1.99
C VAL A 16 -10.10 2.40 3.39
N ALA A 17 -9.53 3.51 3.82
CA ALA A 17 -9.04 3.63 5.19
C ALA A 17 -10.21 3.81 6.16
N SER A 18 -10.34 2.90 7.12
CA SER A 18 -11.33 2.99 8.20
C SER A 18 -10.76 3.57 9.49
N HIS A 19 -9.48 3.33 9.76
CA HIS A 19 -8.76 3.86 10.91
C HIS A 19 -7.29 4.10 10.54
N LYS A 20 -6.71 5.18 11.06
CA LYS A 20 -5.32 5.59 10.78
C LYS A 20 -4.66 6.10 12.05
N ASN A 21 -3.46 5.61 12.33
CA ASN A 21 -2.54 6.17 13.31
C ASN A 21 -1.11 6.24 12.74
N ALA A 22 -0.12 6.62 13.55
CA ALA A 22 1.25 6.85 13.09
C ALA A 22 1.93 5.63 12.44
N SER A 23 1.58 4.39 12.80
CA SER A 23 2.25 3.18 12.30
C SER A 23 1.28 2.14 11.69
N LEU A 24 -0.02 2.38 11.77
CA LEU A 24 -1.07 1.44 11.44
C LEU A 24 -2.22 2.13 10.68
N THR A 25 -2.60 1.54 9.56
CA THR A 25 -3.83 1.88 8.83
C THR A 25 -4.67 0.62 8.68
N ILE A 26 -5.93 0.66 9.15
CA ILE A 26 -6.91 -0.40 8.94
C ILE A 26 -7.67 -0.09 7.66
N LEU A 27 -7.61 -1.00 6.71
CA LEU A 27 -8.19 -0.90 5.39
C LEU A 27 -9.40 -1.83 5.30
N LYS A 28 -10.54 -1.30 4.86
CA LYS A 28 -11.75 -2.08 4.60
C LYS A 28 -12.02 -2.13 3.12
N ARG A 29 -12.43 -3.27 2.62
CA ARG A 29 -12.78 -3.41 1.21
C ARG A 29 -13.85 -2.38 0.83
N TYR A 30 -13.64 -1.67 -0.26
CA TYR A 30 -14.63 -0.74 -0.76
C TYR A 30 -15.82 -1.52 -1.32
N SER A 31 -17.04 -1.10 -0.97
CA SER A 31 -18.26 -1.83 -1.31
C SER A 31 -18.52 -1.95 -2.82
N LYS A 32 -17.95 -1.04 -3.63
CA LYS A 32 -18.05 -1.08 -5.10
C LYS A 32 -16.92 -1.88 -5.76
N SER A 33 -15.99 -2.44 -4.99
CA SER A 33 -14.91 -3.27 -5.54
C SER A 33 -15.45 -4.61 -6.04
N PRO A 34 -15.11 -5.04 -7.27
CA PRO A 34 -15.50 -6.33 -7.82
C PRO A 34 -14.94 -7.50 -7.01
N ALA A 35 -15.71 -8.57 -6.85
CA ALA A 35 -15.28 -9.79 -6.16
C ALA A 35 -13.95 -10.31 -6.71
N SER A 36 -13.11 -10.87 -5.83
CA SER A 36 -11.86 -11.50 -6.27
C SER A 36 -12.18 -12.69 -7.19
N PRO A 37 -11.61 -12.76 -8.41
CA PRO A 37 -11.78 -13.91 -9.29
C PRO A 37 -10.89 -15.10 -8.88
N PHE A 38 -10.00 -14.92 -7.89
CA PHE A 38 -9.00 -15.91 -7.48
C PHE A 38 -9.29 -16.57 -6.14
N GLY A 39 -10.50 -16.40 -5.59
CA GLY A 39 -10.95 -17.07 -4.37
C GLY A 39 -11.62 -16.14 -3.38
N LYS A 40 -11.56 -16.52 -2.09
CA LYS A 40 -12.20 -15.77 -1.02
C LYS A 40 -11.62 -14.35 -0.94
N THR A 41 -12.53 -13.38 -0.89
CA THR A 41 -12.19 -11.99 -0.64
C THR A 41 -11.78 -11.78 0.82
N ILE A 42 -10.76 -10.96 1.03
CA ILE A 42 -10.37 -10.47 2.36
C ILE A 42 -11.03 -9.11 2.56
N ASP A 43 -11.86 -8.98 3.59
CA ASP A 43 -12.64 -7.76 3.80
C ASP A 43 -11.84 -6.69 4.55
N ASP A 44 -11.02 -7.12 5.51
CA ASP A 44 -10.21 -6.25 6.36
C ASP A 44 -8.72 -6.54 6.15
N LEU A 45 -7.98 -5.50 5.83
CA LEU A 45 -6.53 -5.50 5.73
C LEU A 45 -5.92 -4.51 6.72
N THR A 46 -4.66 -4.74 7.02
CA THR A 46 -3.86 -3.88 7.87
C THR A 46 -2.59 -3.50 7.13
N LEU A 47 -2.38 -2.20 6.96
CA LEU A 47 -1.14 -1.60 6.50
C LEU A 47 -0.33 -1.19 7.74
N LYS A 48 0.82 -1.82 7.96
CA LYS A 48 1.76 -1.52 9.04
C LYS A 48 3.02 -0.90 8.44
N GLN A 49 3.56 0.09 9.14
CA GLN A 49 4.88 0.63 8.84
C GLN A 49 5.78 0.62 10.08
N THR A 50 7.06 0.35 9.87
CA THR A 50 8.07 0.34 10.93
C THR A 50 9.39 0.86 10.39
N GLN A 51 10.03 1.75 11.15
CA GLN A 51 11.34 2.29 10.81
C GLN A 51 12.44 1.51 11.54
N ILE A 52 13.48 1.09 10.82
CA ILE A 52 14.66 0.38 11.34
C ILE A 52 15.90 1.13 10.86
N GLY A 53 16.38 2.09 11.65
CA GLY A 53 17.41 3.04 11.20
C GLY A 53 16.91 3.86 10.00
N ALA A 54 17.62 3.81 8.88
CA ALA A 54 17.19 4.43 7.62
C ALA A 54 16.20 3.58 6.79
N THR A 55 15.96 2.32 7.16
CA THR A 55 15.08 1.41 6.43
C THR A 55 13.62 1.59 6.85
N LEU A 56 12.72 1.84 5.89
CA LEU A 56 11.28 1.82 6.09
C LEU A 56 10.72 0.45 5.66
N ASN A 57 10.21 -0.32 6.62
CA ASN A 57 9.50 -1.56 6.37
C ASN A 57 7.99 -1.29 6.30
N VAL A 58 7.35 -1.73 5.22
CA VAL A 58 5.92 -1.58 4.99
C VAL A 58 5.33 -2.95 4.74
N ARG A 59 4.23 -3.28 5.42
CA ARG A 59 3.54 -4.56 5.30
C ARG A 59 2.05 -4.34 5.12
N ILE A 60 1.45 -5.07 4.19
CA ILE A 60 0.01 -5.22 4.07
C ILE A 60 -0.32 -6.68 4.36
N GLY A 61 -1.35 -6.92 5.16
CA GLY A 61 -1.80 -8.28 5.45
C GLY A 61 -3.04 -8.28 6.33
N TYR A 62 -3.49 -9.46 6.72
CA TYR A 62 -4.59 -9.67 7.65
C TYR A 62 -4.16 -10.65 8.75
N ASP A 63 -4.86 -10.63 9.87
CA ASP A 63 -4.53 -11.50 10.99
C ASP A 63 -4.70 -12.98 10.60
N GLY A 64 -3.70 -13.80 10.91
CA GLY A 64 -3.67 -15.22 10.53
C GLY A 64 -3.09 -15.51 9.15
N SER A 65 -2.73 -14.50 8.35
CA SER A 65 -1.99 -14.72 7.10
C SER A 65 -0.60 -15.30 7.39
N TYR A 66 -0.17 -16.29 6.59
CA TYR A 66 1.17 -16.86 6.70
C TYR A 66 2.24 -15.79 6.45
N GLU A 67 3.26 -15.77 7.32
CA GLU A 67 4.46 -14.96 7.15
C GLU A 67 5.65 -15.91 6.96
N PRO A 68 6.39 -15.80 5.84
CA PRO A 68 7.56 -16.63 5.61
C PRO A 68 8.56 -16.49 6.77
N PRO A 69 9.11 -17.59 7.32
CA PRO A 69 10.10 -17.55 8.39
C PRO A 69 11.46 -17.15 7.82
N VAL A 70 11.58 -15.88 7.40
CA VAL A 70 12.80 -15.31 6.83
C VAL A 70 13.47 -14.45 7.88
N TYR A 71 14.77 -14.69 8.08
CA TYR A 71 15.57 -13.82 8.94
C TYR A 71 15.87 -12.51 8.21
N ILE A 72 15.13 -11.46 8.57
CA ILE A 72 15.40 -10.10 8.10
C ILE A 72 16.30 -9.43 9.15
N PRO A 73 17.51 -8.95 8.78
CA PRO A 73 18.37 -8.20 9.69
C PRO A 73 17.60 -7.01 10.28
N ARG A 74 17.49 -6.96 11.61
CA ARG A 74 16.81 -5.87 12.35
C ARG A 74 17.78 -4.80 12.84
N GLN A 75 19.05 -4.89 12.46
CA GLN A 75 20.06 -3.91 12.86
C GLN A 75 19.77 -2.57 12.13
N PRO A 76 19.74 -1.44 12.85
CA PRO A 76 19.52 -0.13 12.24
C PRO A 76 20.56 0.17 11.15
N SER A 77 20.09 0.49 9.94
CA SER A 77 20.92 1.03 8.87
C SER A 77 21.12 2.53 9.04
N SER A 78 22.17 3.09 8.44
CA SER A 78 22.43 4.54 8.43
C SER A 78 22.36 5.08 7.01
N SER A 79 21.71 6.23 6.84
CA SER A 79 21.64 7.00 5.60
C SER A 79 21.30 8.45 5.93
N PRO A 80 21.83 9.43 5.19
CA PRO A 80 21.36 10.82 5.29
C PRO A 80 19.95 11.01 4.72
N GLU A 81 19.45 10.06 3.93
CA GLU A 81 18.12 10.12 3.32
C GLU A 81 17.06 9.48 4.22
N LYS A 82 15.91 10.16 4.35
CA LYS A 82 14.75 9.65 5.08
C LYS A 82 13.67 9.17 4.11
N LEU A 83 13.15 7.97 4.38
CA LEU A 83 11.97 7.43 3.73
C LEU A 83 10.73 7.67 4.59
N SER A 84 9.62 8.05 3.96
CA SER A 84 8.33 8.27 4.63
C SER A 84 7.20 7.72 3.78
N LEU A 85 6.29 6.97 4.39
CA LEU A 85 4.99 6.65 3.80
C LEU A 85 4.09 7.87 3.89
N VAL A 86 3.48 8.23 2.76
CA VAL A 86 2.50 9.30 2.67
C VAL A 86 1.23 8.77 2.02
N GLU A 87 0.07 9.21 2.49
CA GLU A 87 -1.20 8.85 1.87
C GLU A 87 -1.33 9.50 0.48
N GLY A 88 -1.94 8.76 -0.43
CA GLY A 88 -2.15 9.16 -1.81
C GLY A 88 -0.94 8.94 -2.73
N GLY A 89 -1.05 9.50 -3.93
CA GLY A 89 -0.13 9.39 -5.03
C GLY A 89 -0.58 10.23 -6.23
N SER A 90 0.08 10.04 -7.36
CA SER A 90 -0.07 10.87 -8.55
C SER A 90 -1.44 10.72 -9.22
N MET A 91 -2.11 9.59 -9.02
CA MET A 91 -3.44 9.29 -9.58
C MET A 91 -4.58 9.46 -8.54
N SER A 92 -4.31 9.96 -7.34
CA SER A 92 -5.31 10.06 -6.26
C SER A 92 -6.46 11.02 -6.57
N ASN A 93 -6.30 11.95 -7.50
CA ASN A 93 -7.40 12.79 -8.00
C ASN A 93 -8.42 12.00 -8.84
N ILE A 94 -7.99 10.90 -9.47
CA ILE A 94 -8.82 10.01 -10.29
C ILE A 94 -9.35 8.84 -9.42
N ASN A 95 -8.47 8.22 -8.64
CA ASN A 95 -8.77 7.12 -7.72
C ASN A 95 -9.04 7.64 -6.29
N ASN A 96 -9.96 8.60 -6.16
CA ASN A 96 -10.16 9.36 -4.92
C ASN A 96 -11.03 8.66 -3.85
N ALA A 97 -11.71 7.56 -4.19
CA ALA A 97 -12.57 6.85 -3.25
C ALA A 97 -11.86 5.70 -2.53
N VAL A 98 -10.71 5.25 -3.05
CA VAL A 98 -9.93 4.14 -2.48
C VAL A 98 -8.60 4.63 -1.94
N TYR A 99 -8.12 3.94 -0.91
CA TYR A 99 -6.85 4.22 -0.28
C TYR A 99 -5.69 3.86 -1.20
N SER A 100 -4.76 4.80 -1.32
CA SER A 100 -3.45 4.60 -1.91
C SER A 100 -2.41 5.22 -1.00
N PHE A 101 -1.17 4.77 -1.12
CA PHE A 101 -0.03 5.39 -0.47
C PHE A 101 1.17 5.44 -1.41
N SER A 102 2.10 6.30 -1.04
CA SER A 102 3.39 6.45 -1.70
C SER A 102 4.52 6.39 -0.69
N ILE A 103 5.71 5.99 -1.15
CA ILE A 103 6.94 6.17 -0.39
C ILE A 103 7.70 7.34 -0.98
N THR A 104 8.06 8.30 -0.11
CA THR A 104 8.83 9.48 -0.48
C THR A 104 10.21 9.45 0.16
N ARG A 105 11.18 10.05 -0.53
CA ARG A 105 12.57 10.19 -0.13
C ARG A 105 12.93 11.66 0.06
N GLY A 106 13.82 11.96 1.00
CA GLY A 106 14.39 13.30 1.18
C GLY A 106 13.36 14.32 1.67
N ASN A 107 12.62 13.98 2.74
CA ASN A 107 11.54 14.80 3.31
C ASN A 107 10.42 15.15 2.32
N GLY A 108 10.05 14.21 1.44
CA GLY A 108 8.95 14.39 0.50
C GLY A 108 9.36 14.89 -0.89
N ALA A 109 10.65 15.19 -1.12
CA ALA A 109 11.13 15.75 -2.38
C ALA A 109 10.98 14.81 -3.59
N THR A 110 11.03 13.49 -3.39
CA THR A 110 10.91 12.52 -4.48
C THR A 110 10.01 11.38 -4.10
N ARG A 111 9.00 11.07 -4.93
CA ARG A 111 8.21 9.85 -4.82
C ARG A 111 8.93 8.71 -5.51
N ILE A 112 9.25 7.65 -4.77
CA ILE A 112 10.00 6.48 -5.27
C ILE A 112 9.12 5.24 -5.38
N TRP A 113 7.93 5.27 -4.77
CA TRP A 113 6.92 4.23 -4.88
C TRP A 113 5.54 4.90 -4.87
N ASP A 114 4.66 4.52 -5.78
CA ASP A 114 3.32 5.09 -5.91
C ASP A 114 2.33 3.97 -6.22
N THR A 115 1.43 3.68 -5.27
CA THR A 115 0.40 2.65 -5.46
C THR A 115 -0.86 3.17 -6.15
N SER A 116 -1.01 4.49 -6.34
CA SER A 116 -2.26 5.09 -6.81
C SER A 116 -2.63 4.74 -8.25
N ILE A 117 -1.68 4.25 -9.05
CA ILE A 117 -1.90 3.80 -10.43
C ILE A 117 -2.68 2.49 -10.53
N GLY A 118 -2.68 1.69 -9.46
CA GLY A 118 -3.30 0.36 -9.43
C GLY A 118 -4.27 0.20 -8.27
N THR A 119 -4.96 -0.95 -8.26
CA THR A 119 -5.83 -1.37 -7.17
C THR A 119 -5.06 -2.28 -6.20
N CYS A 120 -5.40 -2.22 -4.92
CA CYS A 120 -5.08 -3.27 -3.96
C CYS A 120 -6.20 -4.33 -4.03
N ILE A 121 -5.85 -5.58 -4.31
CA ILE A 121 -6.80 -6.71 -4.44
C ILE A 121 -6.61 -7.70 -3.30
#